data_AF-A0A5J4V272-F1
#
_entry.id   AF-A0A5J4V272-F1
#
_cell.length_a   1.000
_cell.length_b   1.000
_cell.length_c   1.000
_cell.angle_alpha   90.00
_cell.angle_beta   90.00
_cell.angle_gamma   90.00
#
_symmetry.space_group_name_H-M   'P 1'
#
loop_
_entity.id
_entity.type
_entity.pdbx_description
1 polymer ?
#
loop_
_entity_poly.entity_id
_entity_poly.type
_entity_poly.pdbx_seq_one_letter_code
_entity_poly.pdbx_strand_id
1 'polypeptide(L)'
;MPVWGLAAKFYEKVNISPSFTWLLANAPTRRIYKDKPEGADSTWNDLDLEYTCDRNDHEYDYMSPVRQKFGVVDAQCFPNDVPNSLTTCKGTSAAPKPLLQGYTEGRFGGDFDTLKSILLRFGPVMGYNQIVIGWEKKQGRNLMKVIITKDNPDSVEEFTLQKVLLQDTPVYGGSFYFDPGLYKKIDCATELTVTTTADECPCFDKKTDKEAYDADIRKDGICKGASGSVRAQLAVVAVVLFTPILAMFW
;
A
#
# COMPACT_ATOMS: atom_id res chain seq x y z
N MET A 1 -3.10 -8.91 6.98
CA MET A 1 -2.12 -9.37 5.96
C MET A 1 -2.47 -9.08 4.50
N PRO A 2 -3.75 -9.07 4.04
CA PRO A 2 -4.04 -8.92 2.60
C PRO A 2 -3.47 -7.65 1.96
N VAL A 3 -3.36 -6.57 2.74
CA VAL A 3 -2.77 -5.31 2.29
C VAL A 3 -1.34 -5.47 1.77
N TRP A 4 -0.53 -6.38 2.33
CA TRP A 4 0.83 -6.62 1.85
C TRP A 4 0.87 -7.43 0.57
N GLY A 5 -0.05 -8.39 0.40
CA GLY A 5 -0.23 -9.08 -0.89
C GLY A 5 -0.63 -8.10 -1.99
N LEU A 6 -1.55 -7.18 -1.68
CA LEU A 6 -1.96 -6.11 -2.60
C LEU A 6 -0.84 -5.11 -2.87
N ALA A 7 -0.06 -4.73 -1.86
CA ALA A 7 1.10 -3.85 -2.03
C ALA A 7 2.19 -4.52 -2.89
N ALA A 8 2.50 -5.80 -2.65
CA ALA A 8 3.41 -6.58 -3.49
C ALA A 8 2.90 -6.66 -4.93
N LYS A 9 1.59 -6.83 -5.12
CA LYS A 9 0.98 -6.80 -6.45
C LYS A 9 1.09 -5.43 -7.12
N PHE A 10 0.93 -4.35 -6.35
CA PHE A 10 1.01 -2.99 -6.86
C PHE A 10 2.44 -2.60 -7.25
N TYR A 11 3.40 -2.78 -6.34
CA TYR A 11 4.79 -2.35 -6.49
C TYR A 11 5.64 -3.34 -7.29
N GLU A 12 5.62 -4.61 -6.90
CA GLU A 12 6.53 -5.65 -7.41
C GLU A 12 5.90 -6.46 -8.56
N LYS A 13 4.61 -6.23 -8.84
CA LYS A 13 3.79 -6.98 -9.82
C LYS A 13 3.64 -8.47 -9.51
N VAL A 14 4.04 -8.90 -8.31
CA VAL A 14 3.94 -10.30 -7.83
C VAL A 14 2.66 -10.47 -7.01
N ASN A 15 1.90 -11.53 -7.28
CA ASN A 15 0.79 -11.94 -6.43
C ASN A 15 1.30 -12.91 -5.38
N ILE A 16 1.13 -12.59 -4.10
CA ILE A 16 1.55 -13.45 -2.99
C ILE A 16 0.42 -13.60 -1.97
N SER A 17 0.41 -14.74 -1.27
CA SER A 17 -0.21 -14.83 0.04
C SER A 17 0.90 -14.61 1.07
N PRO A 18 0.92 -13.52 1.87
CA PRO A 18 2.03 -13.29 2.81
C PRO A 18 2.16 -14.41 3.84
N SER A 19 3.38 -14.91 4.04
CA SER A 19 3.70 -15.87 5.10
C SER A 19 3.75 -15.20 6.47
N PHE A 20 2.84 -15.57 7.37
CA PHE A 20 2.86 -15.14 8.77
C PHE A 20 4.01 -15.79 9.54
N THR A 21 4.25 -17.05 9.26
CA THR A 21 5.35 -17.83 9.80
C THR A 21 6.70 -17.14 9.59
N TRP A 22 6.96 -16.64 8.38
CA TRP A 22 8.18 -15.88 8.08
C TRP A 22 8.33 -14.66 8.98
N LEU A 23 7.23 -13.95 9.25
CA LEU A 23 7.26 -12.75 10.07
C LEU A 23 7.58 -13.07 11.52
N LEU A 24 6.87 -14.06 12.08
CA LEU A 24 7.08 -14.50 13.44
C LEU A 24 8.49 -15.04 13.65
N ALA A 25 8.98 -15.86 12.72
CA ALA A 25 10.30 -16.46 12.83
C ALA A 25 11.44 -15.43 12.70
N ASN A 26 11.16 -14.26 12.10
CA ASN A 26 12.08 -13.12 12.05
C ASN A 26 11.78 -12.04 13.10
N ALA A 27 10.79 -12.24 13.98
CA ALA A 27 10.36 -11.24 14.93
C ALA A 27 11.46 -10.91 15.97
N PRO A 28 11.55 -9.66 16.43
CA PRO A 28 12.55 -9.28 17.43
C PRO A 28 12.31 -10.03 18.75
N THR A 29 13.33 -10.67 19.31
CA THR A 29 13.19 -11.39 20.58
C THR A 29 13.42 -10.52 21.80
N ARG A 30 13.84 -9.26 21.63
CA ARG A 30 14.14 -8.35 22.73
C ARG A 30 14.05 -6.88 22.31
N ARG A 31 13.56 -6.04 23.22
CA ARG A 31 13.62 -4.58 23.17
C ARG A 31 14.64 -4.09 24.20
N ILE A 32 15.58 -3.26 23.75
CA ILE A 32 16.63 -2.70 24.59
C ILE A 32 16.52 -1.18 24.59
N TYR A 33 16.49 -0.57 25.77
CA TYR A 33 16.51 0.90 25.90
C TYR A 33 17.95 1.39 25.97
N LYS A 34 18.33 2.28 25.04
CA LYS A 34 19.61 2.98 25.09
C LYS A 34 19.40 4.36 25.72
N ASP A 35 20.46 4.88 26.36
CA ASP A 35 20.49 6.23 26.92
C ASP A 35 19.39 6.50 27.96
N LYS A 36 19.14 5.51 28.83
CA LYS A 36 18.14 5.60 29.91
C LYS A 36 18.45 6.79 30.82
N PRO A 37 17.50 7.74 31.03
CA PRO A 37 17.74 8.88 31.90
C PRO A 37 17.92 8.43 33.36
N GLU A 38 18.73 9.18 34.12
CA GLU A 38 18.91 8.93 35.55
C GLU A 38 17.56 9.06 36.28
N GLY A 39 17.22 8.06 37.10
CA GLY A 39 15.92 7.99 37.78
C GLY A 39 14.76 7.45 36.95
N ALA A 40 15.00 6.98 35.72
CA ALA A 40 13.96 6.36 34.90
C ALA A 40 13.38 5.09 35.54
N ASP A 41 12.05 5.00 35.51
CA ASP A 41 11.27 3.94 36.15
C ASP A 41 11.36 2.59 35.41
N SER A 42 10.49 1.65 35.81
CA SER A 42 10.42 0.30 35.25
C SER A 42 9.90 0.24 33.81
N THR A 43 9.30 1.31 33.27
CA THR A 43 8.86 1.36 31.87
C THR A 43 10.03 1.42 30.88
N TRP A 44 11.22 1.75 31.38
CA TRP A 44 12.49 1.79 30.64
C TRP A 44 13.33 0.52 30.80
N ASN A 45 12.75 -0.56 31.31
CA ASN A 45 13.46 -1.83 31.42
C ASN A 45 13.49 -2.55 30.06
N ASP A 46 14.62 -3.19 29.77
CA ASP A 46 14.72 -4.14 28.68
C ASP A 46 13.61 -5.19 28.81
N LEU A 47 13.04 -5.57 27.67
CA LEU A 47 11.93 -6.50 27.60
C LEU A 47 12.33 -7.63 26.65
N ASP A 48 12.36 -8.87 27.17
CA ASP A 48 12.38 -10.04 26.31
C ASP A 48 10.97 -10.22 25.72
N LEU A 49 10.90 -10.36 24.41
CA LEU A 49 9.65 -10.43 23.66
C LEU A 49 9.34 -11.90 23.37
N GLU A 50 8.17 -12.35 23.83
CA GLU A 50 7.67 -13.68 23.58
C GLU A 50 6.44 -13.60 22.66
N TYR A 51 6.48 -14.34 21.55
CA TYR A 51 5.35 -14.42 20.62
C TYR A 51 4.70 -15.79 20.79
N THR A 52 3.62 -15.84 21.55
CA THR A 52 2.82 -17.06 21.72
C THR A 52 1.37 -16.78 21.36
N CYS A 53 0.59 -17.84 21.13
CA CYS A 53 -0.84 -17.68 20.90
C CYS A 53 -1.61 -17.16 22.12
N ASP A 54 -1.06 -17.35 23.34
CA ASP A 54 -1.72 -17.05 24.61
C ASP A 54 -1.19 -15.77 25.29
N ARG A 55 0.01 -15.35 24.92
CA ARG A 55 0.64 -14.08 25.27
C ARG A 55 1.10 -13.43 23.99
N ASN A 56 0.30 -12.50 23.52
CA ASN A 56 0.84 -11.42 22.73
C ASN A 56 1.07 -10.29 23.73
N ASP A 57 2.31 -9.82 23.85
CA ASP A 57 2.53 -8.45 24.29
C ASP A 57 1.92 -7.54 23.20
N HIS A 58 0.59 -7.41 23.22
CA HIS A 58 -0.25 -6.80 22.19
C HIS A 58 0.13 -5.35 21.89
N GLU A 59 0.99 -4.76 22.73
CA GLU A 59 1.48 -3.39 22.61
C GLU A 59 2.72 -3.26 21.70
N TYR A 60 3.35 -4.35 21.25
CA TYR A 60 4.53 -4.28 20.39
C TYR A 60 4.24 -4.63 18.93
N ASP A 61 4.31 -3.62 18.04
CA ASP A 61 4.30 -3.82 16.59
C ASP A 61 5.64 -4.41 16.13
N TYR A 62 5.72 -5.74 16.12
CA TYR A 62 6.86 -6.47 15.55
C TYR A 62 6.82 -6.55 14.02
N MET A 63 5.64 -6.37 13.41
CA MET A 63 5.47 -6.53 11.97
C MET A 63 6.21 -5.45 11.20
N SER A 64 6.20 -4.21 11.69
CA SER A 64 6.92 -3.10 11.06
C SER A 64 8.45 -3.29 10.98
N PRO A 65 9.17 -3.56 12.07
CA PRO A 65 10.61 -3.79 12.00
C PRO A 65 10.98 -5.04 11.17
N VAL A 66 10.18 -6.10 11.24
CA VAL A 66 10.40 -7.31 10.43
C VAL A 66 10.24 -7.01 8.95
N ARG A 67 9.16 -6.34 8.54
CA ARG A 67 8.96 -5.93 7.13
C ARG A 67 10.09 -5.02 6.66
N GLN A 68 10.48 -4.02 7.46
CA GLN A 68 11.56 -3.11 7.07
C GLN A 68 12.88 -3.84 6.86
N LYS A 69 13.23 -4.78 7.75
CA LYS A 69 14.53 -5.47 7.71
C LYS A 69 14.55 -6.68 6.76
N PHE A 70 13.49 -7.47 6.73
CA PHE A 70 13.43 -8.78 6.07
C PHE A 70 12.37 -8.86 4.96
N GLY A 71 11.50 -7.84 4.82
CA GLY A 71 10.41 -7.87 3.86
C GLY A 71 9.32 -8.90 4.19
N VAL A 72 8.50 -9.18 3.19
CA VAL A 72 7.48 -10.22 3.20
C VAL A 72 7.79 -11.26 2.14
N VAL A 73 7.38 -12.50 2.37
CA VAL A 73 7.58 -13.61 1.45
C VAL A 73 6.27 -14.35 1.23
N ASP A 74 6.18 -15.09 0.13
CA ASP A 74 5.01 -15.90 -0.18
C ASP A 74 4.89 -17.08 0.78
N ALA A 75 3.66 -17.38 1.23
CA ALA A 75 3.30 -18.55 2.00
C ALA A 75 3.55 -19.85 1.23
N GLN A 76 3.64 -19.81 -0.11
CA GLN A 76 4.12 -20.95 -0.88
C GLN A 76 5.59 -21.30 -0.56
N CYS A 77 6.42 -20.30 -0.24
CA CYS A 77 7.82 -20.50 0.16
C CYS A 77 7.92 -20.95 1.62
N PHE A 78 7.24 -20.25 2.52
CA PHE A 78 7.12 -20.65 3.93
C PHE A 78 5.64 -20.71 4.31
N PRO A 79 5.03 -21.90 4.32
CA PRO A 79 3.63 -22.02 4.72
C PRO A 79 3.42 -21.54 6.15
N ASN A 80 2.17 -21.26 6.49
CA ASN A 80 1.78 -20.82 7.83
C ASN A 80 1.77 -21.99 8.84
N ASP A 81 2.77 -22.87 8.74
CA ASP A 81 3.15 -23.93 9.69
C ASP A 81 4.45 -23.53 10.42
N VAL A 82 4.84 -24.24 11.47
CA VAL A 82 6.12 -23.95 12.17
C VAL A 82 7.28 -24.35 11.26
N PRO A 83 8.16 -23.42 10.85
CA PRO A 83 9.20 -23.70 9.87
C PRO A 83 10.41 -24.30 10.58
N ASN A 84 10.98 -25.36 10.03
CA ASN A 84 12.23 -25.94 10.54
C ASN A 84 13.47 -25.14 10.10
N SER A 85 13.33 -24.29 9.08
CA SER A 85 14.39 -23.42 8.55
C SER A 85 13.78 -22.26 7.78
N LEU A 86 14.48 -21.12 7.77
CA LEU A 86 14.17 -19.92 6.98
C LEU A 86 15.14 -19.70 5.80
N THR A 87 16.05 -20.63 5.54
CA THR A 87 17.11 -20.43 4.54
C THR A 87 16.69 -20.79 3.12
N THR A 88 15.72 -21.69 2.97
CA THR A 88 15.27 -22.21 1.67
C THR A 88 13.76 -22.36 1.64
N CYS A 89 13.14 -22.10 0.49
CA CYS A 89 11.71 -22.31 0.29
C CYS A 89 11.36 -23.80 0.34
N LYS A 90 10.20 -24.12 0.92
CA LYS A 90 9.69 -25.49 1.07
C LYS A 90 9.75 -26.27 -0.25
N GLY A 91 10.36 -27.45 -0.20
CA GLY A 91 10.48 -28.35 -1.37
C GLY A 91 11.50 -27.88 -2.43
N THR A 92 12.33 -26.89 -2.13
CA THR A 92 13.32 -26.35 -3.06
C THR A 92 14.67 -26.12 -2.39
N SER A 93 15.71 -25.84 -3.18
CA SER A 93 16.99 -25.31 -2.72
C SER A 93 17.12 -23.79 -2.88
N ALA A 94 16.04 -23.11 -3.28
CA ALA A 94 16.06 -21.69 -3.58
C ALA A 94 15.95 -20.87 -2.28
N ALA A 95 16.76 -19.82 -2.19
CA ALA A 95 16.63 -18.83 -1.13
C ALA A 95 15.29 -18.08 -1.27
N PRO A 96 14.69 -17.62 -0.16
CA PRO A 96 13.48 -16.83 -0.22
C PRO A 96 13.71 -15.50 -0.92
N LYS A 97 12.70 -15.05 -1.66
CA LYS A 97 12.68 -13.73 -2.31
C LYS A 97 11.86 -12.76 -1.45
N PRO A 98 12.50 -11.93 -0.60
CA PRO A 98 11.78 -10.91 0.14
C PRO A 98 11.24 -9.84 -0.81
N LEU A 99 10.02 -9.41 -0.54
CA LEU A 99 9.31 -8.32 -1.22
C LEU A 99 9.01 -7.22 -0.20
N LEU A 100 8.84 -5.99 -0.65
CA LEU A 100 8.53 -4.84 0.23
C LEU A 100 9.56 -4.65 1.38
N GLN A 101 10.78 -5.14 1.21
CA GLN A 101 11.87 -4.89 2.16
C GLN A 101 12.22 -3.40 2.13
N GLY A 102 12.37 -2.78 3.30
CA GLY A 102 12.58 -1.33 3.42
C GLY A 102 11.31 -0.47 3.36
N TYR A 103 10.15 -1.03 3.00
CA TYR A 103 8.90 -0.28 2.95
C TYR A 103 8.42 0.12 4.35
N THR A 104 7.94 1.34 4.46
CA THR A 104 7.43 1.95 5.69
C THR A 104 5.92 2.18 5.59
N GLU A 105 5.24 2.11 6.73
CA GLU A 105 3.82 2.46 6.80
C GLU A 105 3.66 3.97 6.97
N GLY A 106 2.93 4.59 6.05
CA GLY A 106 2.46 5.97 6.15
C GLY A 106 1.02 6.00 6.65
N ARG A 107 0.63 7.08 7.32
CA ARG A 107 -0.76 7.36 7.72
C ARG A 107 -1.20 8.68 7.11
N PHE A 108 -2.49 8.79 6.78
CA PHE A 108 -3.08 10.04 6.32
C PHE A 108 -4.45 10.25 6.95
N GLY A 109 -4.85 11.51 6.98
CA GLY A 109 -6.22 11.96 7.21
C GLY A 109 -6.49 13.14 6.29
N GLY A 110 -7.66 13.16 5.64
CA GLY A 110 -7.99 14.23 4.71
C GLY A 110 -9.27 13.98 3.92
N ASP A 111 -9.54 14.83 2.95
CA ASP A 111 -10.71 14.70 2.09
C ASP A 111 -10.53 13.62 1.01
N PHE A 112 -11.52 13.52 0.12
CA PHE A 112 -11.49 12.53 -0.95
C PHE A 112 -10.33 12.76 -1.94
N ASP A 113 -9.93 14.02 -2.18
CA ASP A 113 -8.82 14.31 -3.07
C ASP A 113 -7.47 13.91 -2.45
N THR A 114 -7.36 14.03 -1.12
CA THR A 114 -6.23 13.45 -0.36
C THR A 114 -6.17 11.95 -0.53
N LEU A 115 -7.29 11.23 -0.36
CA LEU A 115 -7.36 9.78 -0.57
C LEU A 115 -6.94 9.38 -2.00
N LYS A 116 -7.43 10.08 -3.03
CA LYS A 116 -6.99 9.82 -4.42
C LYS A 116 -5.50 10.00 -4.60
N SER A 117 -4.94 11.09 -4.07
CA SER A 117 -3.51 11.38 -4.16
C SER A 117 -2.68 10.25 -3.54
N ILE A 118 -3.11 9.73 -2.38
CA ILE A 118 -2.48 8.58 -1.74
C ILE A 118 -2.63 7.32 -2.60
N LEU A 119 -3.83 7.00 -3.10
CA LEU A 119 -4.06 5.80 -3.93
C LEU A 119 -3.23 5.80 -5.22
N LEU A 120 -3.08 6.95 -5.87
CA LEU A 120 -2.27 7.08 -7.10
C LEU A 120 -0.79 6.88 -6.82
N ARG A 121 -0.29 7.47 -5.74
CA ARG A 121 1.16 7.50 -5.43
C ARG A 121 1.62 6.24 -4.71
N PHE A 122 0.79 5.74 -3.81
CA PHE A 122 1.16 4.72 -2.84
C PHE A 122 0.32 3.44 -2.93
N GLY A 123 -0.62 3.38 -3.87
CA GLY A 123 -1.41 2.19 -4.11
C GLY A 123 -2.43 1.90 -3.01
N PRO A 124 -2.66 0.63 -2.64
CA PRO A 124 -3.70 0.23 -1.70
C PRO A 124 -3.63 0.95 -0.34
N VAL A 125 -4.79 1.42 0.12
CA VAL A 125 -4.96 2.08 1.42
C VAL A 125 -5.74 1.16 2.36
N MET A 126 -5.19 0.90 3.54
CA MET A 126 -5.85 0.23 4.64
C MET A 126 -6.62 1.24 5.49
N GLY A 127 -7.95 1.18 5.42
CA GLY A 127 -8.84 1.85 6.36
C GLY A 127 -9.20 0.95 7.54
N TYR A 128 -10.16 1.39 8.37
CA TYR A 128 -10.55 0.70 9.60
C TYR A 128 -11.04 -0.74 9.38
N ASN A 129 -11.99 -0.95 8.47
CA ASN A 129 -12.58 -2.26 8.15
C ASN A 129 -12.47 -2.62 6.67
N GLN A 130 -11.53 -2.00 5.96
CA GLN A 130 -11.50 -2.04 4.51
C GLN A 130 -10.13 -1.78 3.93
N ILE A 131 -9.89 -2.36 2.75
CA ILE A 131 -8.79 -1.94 1.88
C ILE A 131 -9.37 -1.28 0.64
N VAL A 132 -8.94 -0.05 0.39
CA VAL A 132 -9.30 0.75 -0.78
C VAL A 132 -8.21 0.59 -1.83
N ILE A 133 -8.56 0.17 -3.04
CA ILE A 133 -7.58 0.07 -4.15
C ILE A 133 -7.94 0.93 -5.37
N GLY A 134 -9.03 1.70 -5.32
CA GLY A 134 -9.42 2.57 -6.43
C GLY A 134 -10.78 3.24 -6.31
N TRP A 135 -11.16 3.97 -7.36
CA TRP A 135 -12.46 4.64 -7.50
C TRP A 135 -12.93 4.62 -8.96
N GLU A 136 -14.24 4.74 -9.18
CA GLU A 136 -14.88 4.91 -10.50
C GLU A 136 -15.86 6.09 -10.46
N LYS A 137 -16.04 6.82 -11.56
CA LYS A 137 -17.13 7.82 -11.66
C LYS A 137 -18.38 7.16 -12.21
N LYS A 138 -19.53 7.35 -11.56
CA LYS A 138 -20.85 6.93 -12.07
C LYS A 138 -21.83 8.09 -11.99
N GLN A 139 -22.42 8.46 -13.13
CA GLN A 139 -23.41 9.55 -13.23
C GLN A 139 -22.93 10.87 -12.58
N GLY A 140 -21.66 11.23 -12.76
CA GLY A 140 -21.07 12.46 -12.21
C GLY A 140 -20.70 12.40 -10.72
N ARG A 141 -21.03 11.31 -10.01
CA ARG A 141 -20.59 11.07 -8.62
C ARG A 141 -19.37 10.15 -8.61
N ASN A 142 -18.43 10.41 -7.70
CA ASN A 142 -17.32 9.51 -7.45
C ASN A 142 -17.82 8.33 -6.60
N LEU A 143 -17.67 7.11 -7.10
CA LEU A 143 -17.87 5.87 -6.36
C LEU A 143 -16.49 5.32 -5.98
N MET A 144 -16.27 4.91 -4.74
CA MET A 144 -15.13 4.03 -4.49
C MET A 144 -15.47 2.66 -5.05
N LYS A 145 -14.55 2.13 -5.83
CA LYS A 145 -14.67 0.75 -6.29
C LYS A 145 -13.50 0.00 -5.73
N VAL A 146 -13.86 -1.05 -5.00
CA VAL A 146 -13.03 -2.01 -4.31
C VAL A 146 -12.70 -1.59 -2.90
N ILE A 147 -13.69 -1.84 -2.05
CA ILE A 147 -13.51 -2.12 -0.64
C ILE A 147 -13.39 -3.63 -0.53
N ILE A 148 -12.25 -4.10 -0.06
CA ILE A 148 -12.11 -5.48 0.42
C ILE A 148 -12.57 -5.45 1.88
N THR A 149 -13.83 -5.81 2.14
CA THR A 149 -14.37 -5.90 3.51
C THR A 149 -14.19 -7.30 4.05
N LYS A 150 -13.90 -7.39 5.35
CA LYS A 150 -14.19 -8.60 6.10
C LYS A 150 -15.70 -8.71 6.24
N ASP A 151 -16.30 -9.81 5.80
CA ASP A 151 -17.74 -10.04 6.02
C ASP A 151 -18.05 -10.20 7.53
N ASN A 152 -17.04 -10.60 8.32
CA ASN A 152 -17.03 -10.60 9.78
C ASN A 152 -15.69 -10.04 10.29
N PRO A 153 -15.65 -9.00 11.15
CA PRO A 153 -14.39 -8.47 11.71
C PRO A 153 -13.51 -9.53 12.38
N ASP A 154 -14.12 -10.61 12.90
CA ASP A 154 -13.45 -11.74 13.54
C ASP A 154 -12.99 -12.82 12.54
N SER A 155 -13.47 -12.78 11.29
CA SER A 155 -12.98 -13.66 10.22
C SER A 155 -11.70 -13.09 9.62
N VAL A 156 -10.70 -13.95 9.44
CA VAL A 156 -9.40 -13.59 8.85
C VAL A 156 -9.35 -13.93 7.36
N GLU A 157 -10.35 -14.64 6.85
CA GLU A 157 -10.25 -15.43 5.61
C GLU A 157 -11.17 -14.96 4.48
N GLU A 158 -12.25 -14.22 4.77
CA GLU A 158 -13.22 -13.84 3.75
C GLU A 158 -13.17 -12.34 3.47
N PHE A 159 -12.76 -12.04 2.24
CA PHE A 159 -12.61 -10.69 1.72
C PHE A 159 -13.48 -10.55 0.48
N THR A 160 -14.53 -9.75 0.58
CA THR A 160 -15.44 -9.52 -0.56
C THR A 160 -15.09 -8.25 -1.30
N LEU A 161 -15.05 -8.36 -2.63
CA LEU A 161 -14.87 -7.23 -3.52
C LEU A 161 -16.17 -6.43 -3.59
N GLN A 162 -16.26 -5.32 -2.87
CA GLN A 162 -17.45 -4.50 -2.84
C GLN A 162 -17.24 -3.14 -3.51
N LYS A 163 -18.32 -2.65 -4.15
CA LYS A 163 -18.42 -1.26 -4.59
C LYS A 163 -19.23 -0.51 -3.56
N VAL A 164 -18.67 0.54 -2.98
CA VAL A 164 -19.35 1.30 -1.94
C VAL A 164 -19.43 2.75 -2.38
N LEU A 165 -20.64 3.29 -2.27
CA LEU A 165 -20.86 4.72 -2.42
C LEU A 165 -20.03 5.42 -1.37
N LEU A 166 -19.16 6.32 -1.80
CA LEU A 166 -18.55 7.25 -0.87
C LEU A 166 -19.68 8.06 -0.26
N GLN A 167 -19.91 7.86 1.03
CA GLN A 167 -20.70 8.82 1.77
C GLN A 167 -19.94 10.16 1.71
N ASP A 168 -20.66 11.27 1.83
CA ASP A 168 -20.05 12.59 2.03
C ASP A 168 -19.44 12.67 3.43
N THR A 169 -18.68 11.66 3.85
CA THR A 169 -17.84 11.73 5.04
C THR A 169 -16.78 12.79 4.75
N PRO A 170 -16.70 13.86 5.56
CA PRO A 170 -15.79 14.96 5.30
C PRO A 170 -14.33 14.56 5.42
N VAL A 171 -14.04 13.42 6.07
CA VAL A 171 -12.68 12.98 6.37
C VAL A 171 -12.55 11.47 6.15
N TYR A 172 -11.56 11.10 5.35
CA TYR A 172 -11.02 9.77 5.16
C TYR A 172 -9.72 9.66 5.94
N GLY A 173 -9.44 8.47 6.47
CA GLY A 173 -8.18 8.18 7.11
C GLY A 173 -7.81 6.71 6.94
N GLY A 174 -6.51 6.45 6.99
CA GLY A 174 -5.98 5.11 6.85
C GLY A 174 -4.47 5.09 6.79
N SER A 175 -3.92 3.92 6.49
CA SER A 175 -2.50 3.71 6.27
C SER A 175 -2.22 3.11 4.89
N PHE A 176 -0.98 3.28 4.44
CA PHE A 176 -0.48 2.78 3.18
C PHE A 176 0.99 2.42 3.34
N TYR A 177 1.54 1.61 2.43
CA TYR A 177 2.97 1.30 2.43
C TYR A 177 3.66 2.12 1.35
N PHE A 178 4.86 2.60 1.64
CA PHE A 178 5.70 3.29 0.66
C PHE A 178 7.17 2.98 0.92
N ASP A 179 7.98 3.03 -0.13
CA ASP A 179 9.43 2.97 0.02
C ASP A 179 9.98 4.41 0.15
N PRO A 180 10.56 4.77 1.31
CA PRO A 180 11.12 6.10 1.51
C PRO A 180 12.31 6.39 0.58
N GLY A 181 13.00 5.37 0.07
CA GLY A 181 14.10 5.50 -0.89
C GLY A 181 13.64 5.69 -2.34
N LEU A 182 12.43 5.23 -2.69
CA LEU A 182 11.84 5.44 -4.01
C LEU A 182 11.00 6.71 -4.10
N TYR A 183 10.54 7.26 -2.97
CA TYR A 183 9.79 8.52 -2.99
C TYR A 183 10.70 9.70 -3.34
N LYS A 184 10.78 10.01 -4.63
CA LYS A 184 11.18 11.32 -5.14
C LYS A 184 9.93 12.02 -5.63
N LYS A 185 9.68 13.22 -5.12
CA LYS A 185 8.67 14.10 -5.70
C LYS A 185 9.04 14.28 -7.17
N ILE A 186 8.15 13.84 -8.09
CA ILE A 186 8.36 14.04 -9.53
C ILE A 186 8.56 15.53 -9.74
N ASP A 187 9.73 15.89 -10.26
CA ASP A 187 9.95 17.24 -10.72
C ASP A 187 9.25 17.40 -12.07
N CYS A 188 8.06 18.02 -12.06
CA CYS A 188 7.27 18.25 -13.26
C CYS A 188 7.99 19.09 -14.32
N ALA A 189 9.12 19.72 -14.01
CA ALA A 189 9.94 20.41 -15.00
C ALA A 189 10.91 19.47 -15.73
N THR A 190 11.35 18.37 -15.11
CA THR A 190 12.48 17.56 -15.61
C THR A 190 12.20 16.07 -15.74
N GLU A 191 11.17 15.56 -15.05
CA GLU A 191 10.88 14.12 -14.91
C GLU A 191 9.51 13.74 -15.47
N LEU A 192 8.91 14.59 -16.33
CA LEU A 192 7.68 14.25 -17.03
C LEU A 192 7.90 13.05 -17.95
N THR A 193 6.96 12.09 -17.89
CA THR A 193 6.84 11.00 -18.86
C THR A 193 5.50 11.09 -19.58
N VAL A 194 5.36 10.45 -20.74
CA VAL A 194 4.09 10.41 -21.50
C VAL A 194 2.94 9.77 -20.70
N THR A 195 3.28 9.00 -19.65
CA THR A 195 2.33 8.35 -18.74
C THR A 195 2.06 9.14 -17.46
N THR A 196 2.82 10.19 -17.15
CA THR A 196 2.61 11.00 -15.94
C THR A 196 1.25 11.68 -15.99
N THR A 197 0.37 11.37 -15.04
CA THR A 197 -1.02 11.85 -15.06
C THR A 197 -1.13 13.35 -14.77
N ALA A 198 -2.25 13.96 -15.17
CA ALA A 198 -2.55 15.35 -14.83
C ALA A 198 -2.69 15.58 -13.31
N ASP A 199 -3.01 14.53 -12.54
CA ASP A 199 -3.10 14.57 -11.09
C ASP A 199 -1.71 14.53 -10.42
N GLU A 200 -0.72 13.87 -11.02
CA GLU A 200 0.68 13.84 -10.55
C GLU A 200 1.42 15.13 -10.86
N CYS A 201 1.24 15.63 -12.09
CA CYS A 201 1.78 16.90 -12.56
C CYS A 201 0.70 17.65 -13.35
N PRO A 202 0.14 18.75 -12.82
CA PRO A 202 -0.87 19.54 -13.51
C PRO A 202 -0.42 19.89 -14.93
N CYS A 203 -1.34 19.81 -15.88
CA CYS A 203 -1.07 20.26 -17.24
C CYS A 203 -0.94 21.78 -17.25
N PHE A 204 0.04 22.29 -17.98
CA PHE A 204 0.16 23.73 -18.23
C PHE A 204 -1.07 24.24 -19.00
N ASP A 205 -1.48 25.49 -18.78
CA ASP A 205 -2.55 26.09 -19.56
C ASP A 205 -1.97 26.67 -20.85
N LYS A 206 -2.49 26.22 -21.98
CA LYS A 206 -2.07 26.66 -23.32
C LYS A 206 -2.17 28.18 -23.53
N LYS A 207 -3.07 28.87 -22.82
CA LYS A 207 -3.33 30.30 -22.95
C LYS A 207 -2.39 31.15 -22.09
N THR A 208 -2.09 30.71 -20.87
CA THR A 208 -1.24 31.48 -19.94
C THR A 208 0.22 31.07 -20.01
N ASP A 209 0.51 29.80 -20.29
CA ASP A 209 1.84 29.20 -20.20
C ASP A 209 2.16 28.41 -21.49
N LYS A 210 1.99 29.09 -22.64
CA LYS A 210 2.09 28.49 -23.98
C LYS A 210 3.40 27.72 -24.20
N GLU A 211 4.53 28.28 -23.79
CA GLU A 211 5.84 27.66 -23.99
C GLU A 211 5.98 26.37 -23.18
N ALA A 212 5.53 26.37 -21.93
CA ALA A 212 5.54 25.18 -21.07
C ALA A 212 4.54 24.11 -21.56
N TYR A 213 3.36 24.52 -22.03
CA TYR A 213 2.39 23.61 -22.65
C TYR A 213 2.94 22.97 -23.94
N ASP A 214 3.57 23.77 -24.79
CA ASP A 214 4.14 23.28 -26.06
C ASP A 214 5.38 22.38 -25.81
N ALA A 215 6.06 22.53 -24.67
CA ALA A 215 7.15 21.65 -24.22
C ALA A 215 6.68 20.38 -23.48
N ASP A 216 5.46 20.36 -22.93
CA ASP A 216 4.94 19.19 -22.21
C ASP A 216 4.73 18.01 -23.18
N ILE A 217 5.48 16.93 -22.97
CA ILE A 217 5.41 15.71 -23.79
C ILE A 217 4.03 15.03 -23.75
N ARG A 218 3.16 15.41 -22.82
CA ARG A 218 1.79 14.90 -22.65
C ARG A 218 0.75 15.76 -23.36
N LYS A 219 1.13 16.87 -23.98
CA LYS A 219 0.23 17.86 -24.63
C LYS A 219 -0.73 17.25 -25.66
N ASP A 220 -0.32 16.17 -26.32
CA ASP A 220 -1.10 15.48 -27.35
C ASP A 220 -1.88 14.27 -26.82
N GLY A 221 -1.72 13.95 -25.53
CA GLY A 221 -2.38 12.85 -24.83
C GLY A 221 -3.12 13.32 -23.59
N ILE A 222 -2.57 13.04 -22.40
CA ILE A 222 -3.18 13.33 -21.10
C ILE A 222 -3.57 14.80 -20.93
N CYS A 223 -2.76 15.72 -21.49
CA CYS A 223 -3.00 17.16 -21.40
C CYS A 223 -3.76 17.75 -22.60
N LYS A 224 -4.22 16.90 -23.54
CA LYS A 224 -4.95 17.33 -24.72
C LYS A 224 -6.35 17.84 -24.34
N GLY A 225 -6.46 19.16 -24.19
CA GLY A 225 -7.70 19.83 -23.83
C GLY A 225 -7.63 20.69 -22.55
N ALA A 226 -6.47 20.78 -21.90
CA ALA A 226 -6.26 21.69 -20.76
C ALA A 226 -6.38 23.18 -21.13
N SER A 227 -6.64 23.51 -22.40
CA SER A 227 -6.92 24.87 -22.87
C SER A 227 -8.35 25.28 -22.50
N GLY A 228 -8.53 25.82 -21.29
CA GLY A 228 -9.65 26.70 -20.95
C GLY A 228 -11.06 26.16 -21.21
N SER A 229 -11.40 25.01 -20.65
CA SER A 229 -12.78 24.61 -20.33
C SER A 229 -12.73 23.36 -19.46
N VAL A 230 -13.20 23.46 -18.21
CA VAL A 230 -13.33 22.30 -17.33
C VAL A 230 -14.41 21.38 -17.91
N ARG A 231 -14.00 20.46 -18.79
CA ARG A 231 -14.76 19.25 -19.11
C ARG A 231 -13.79 18.08 -19.03
N ALA A 232 -13.51 17.67 -17.80
CA ALA A 232 -12.79 16.43 -17.50
C ALA A 232 -13.59 15.23 -18.02
N GLN A 233 -13.36 14.86 -19.28
CA GLN A 233 -13.65 13.51 -19.76
C GLN A 233 -12.52 12.60 -19.26
N LEU A 234 -12.72 12.05 -18.06
CA LEU A 234 -11.89 10.96 -17.54
C LEU A 234 -12.13 9.72 -18.41
N ALA A 235 -11.22 9.50 -19.36
CA ALA A 235 -11.03 8.19 -19.95
C ALA A 235 -10.41 7.27 -18.90
N VAL A 236 -11.28 6.56 -18.19
CA VAL A 236 -11.16 5.17 -17.74
C VAL A 236 -9.73 4.61 -17.77
N VAL A 237 -9.05 4.62 -16.62
CA VAL A 237 -8.02 3.60 -16.31
C VAL A 237 -8.76 2.31 -15.94
N ALA A 238 -9.29 1.64 -16.95
CA ALA A 238 -9.57 0.21 -16.91
C ALA A 238 -8.57 -0.42 -17.88
N VAL A 239 -8.13 -1.65 -17.60
CA VAL A 239 -6.94 -2.35 -18.16
C VAL A 239 -5.75 -2.09 -17.21
N VAL A 240 -5.38 -2.92 -16.21
CA VAL A 240 -5.06 -4.37 -16.23
C VAL A 240 -5.19 -4.98 -14.81
N LEU A 241 -6.37 -4.98 -14.18
CA LEU A 241 -6.57 -5.67 -12.88
C LEU A 241 -7.76 -6.63 -12.86
N PHE A 242 -8.36 -6.90 -14.02
CA PHE A 242 -9.32 -7.98 -14.16
C PHE A 242 -8.60 -9.18 -14.80
N THR A 243 -8.79 -10.35 -14.20
CA THR A 243 -8.31 -11.71 -14.53
C THR A 243 -6.92 -12.12 -13.97
N PRO A 244 -6.81 -13.01 -12.94
CA PRO A 244 -7.83 -13.69 -12.13
C PRO A 244 -7.62 -13.52 -10.60
N ILE A 245 -8.52 -12.76 -9.96
CA ILE A 245 -8.77 -12.84 -8.50
C ILE A 245 -9.60 -14.09 -8.14
N LEU A 246 -10.11 -14.82 -9.14
CA LEU A 246 -10.85 -16.08 -8.98
C LEU A 246 -9.98 -17.29 -8.57
N ALA A 247 -8.65 -17.13 -8.46
CA ALA A 247 -7.75 -18.17 -7.96
C ALA A 247 -7.43 -18.05 -6.46
N MET A 248 -8.04 -17.11 -5.72
CA MET A 248 -7.81 -16.94 -4.29
C MET A 248 -8.62 -17.88 -3.39
N PHE A 249 -9.35 -18.85 -3.95
CA PHE A 249 -10.18 -19.77 -3.18
C PHE A 249 -10.14 -21.20 -3.75
N TRP A 250 -8.98 -21.85 -3.69
CA TRP A 250 -8.84 -23.33 -3.62
C TRP A 250 -7.50 -23.66 -2.94
#